data_AF-A0A8J4X9X4-F1
#
_entry.id   AF-A0A8J4X9X4-F1
#
_cell.length_a   1.000
_cell.length_b   1.000
_cell.length_c   1.000
_cell.angle_alpha   90.00
_cell.angle_beta   90.00
_cell.angle_gamma   90.00
#
_symmetry.space_group_name_H-M   'P 1'
#
loop_
_entity.id
_entity.type
_entity.pdbx_description
1 polymer ?
#
loop_
_entity_poly.entity_id
_entity_poly.type
_entity_poly.pdbx_seq_one_letter_code
_entity_poly.pdbx_strand_id
1 'polypeptide(L)' 'FDFGVRQNSERVNHVNLPPWARNDPRLFVLIHRQALESEQVSQMLCHWIDLVFGLKQKGKAAIHAINVFHPA' A
#
# COMPACT_ATOMS: atom_id res chain seq x y z
N PHE A 1 -15.45 3.01 -20.07
CA PHE A 1 -16.29 3.38 -18.92
C PHE A 1 -16.24 4.89 -18.77
N ASP A 2 -17.37 5.52 -18.43
CA ASP A 2 -17.40 6.94 -18.04
C ASP A 2 -17.28 7.01 -16.52
N PHE A 3 -16.17 7.52 -16.01
CA PHE A 3 -15.92 7.66 -14.57
C PHE A 3 -16.24 9.08 -14.05
N GLY A 4 -16.85 9.92 -14.87
CA GLY A 4 -17.23 11.28 -14.50
C GLY A 4 -16.08 12.29 -14.51
N VAL A 5 -16.31 13.42 -13.87
CA VAL A 5 -15.39 14.55 -13.79
C VAL A 5 -15.27 14.95 -12.33
N ARG A 6 -14.05 15.23 -11.89
CA ARG A 6 -13.76 15.69 -10.53
C ARG A 6 -14.25 17.12 -10.32
N GLN A 7 -14.37 17.55 -9.06
CA GLN A 7 -14.75 18.93 -8.72
C GLN A 7 -13.75 19.99 -9.25
N ASN A 8 -12.50 19.59 -9.51
CA ASN A 8 -11.49 20.42 -10.17
C ASN A 8 -11.58 20.39 -11.72
N SER A 9 -12.71 19.92 -12.26
CA SER A 9 -12.97 19.78 -13.70
C SER A 9 -12.08 18.79 -14.46
N GLU A 10 -11.25 17.99 -13.78
CA GLU A 10 -10.46 16.94 -14.42
C GLU A 10 -11.30 15.69 -14.73
N ARG A 11 -11.21 15.21 -15.98
CA ARG A 11 -11.83 13.96 -16.39
C ARG A 11 -11.18 12.77 -15.68
N VAL A 12 -11.99 11.92 -15.06
CA VAL A 12 -11.49 10.69 -14.42
C VAL A 12 -11.31 9.62 -15.48
N ASN A 13 -10.09 9.09 -15.61
CA ASN A 13 -9.75 7.98 -16.49
C ASN A 13 -8.76 7.04 -15.79
N HIS A 14 -7.56 6.85 -16.36
CA HIS A 14 -6.51 6.03 -15.77
C HIS A 14 -5.94 6.67 -14.50
N VAL A 15 -5.43 5.83 -13.61
CA VAL A 15 -4.67 6.28 -12.44
C VAL A 15 -3.41 6.99 -12.91
N ASN A 16 -3.10 8.13 -12.28
CA ASN A 16 -1.85 8.84 -12.53
C ASN A 16 -0.69 8.02 -11.95
N LEU A 17 0.18 7.54 -12.82
CA LEU A 17 1.35 6.77 -12.43
C LEU A 17 2.52 7.70 -12.06
N PRO A 18 3.39 7.29 -11.12
CA PRO A 18 4.59 8.06 -10.80
C PRO A 18 5.54 8.15 -12.02
N PRO A 19 6.38 9.20 -12.12
CA PRO A 19 7.20 9.46 -13.31
C PRO A 19 8.10 8.29 -13.73
N TRP A 20 8.62 7.52 -12.76
CA TRP A 20 9.48 6.37 -13.02
C TRP A 20 8.76 5.21 -13.73
N ALA A 21 7.43 5.15 -13.66
CA ALA A 21 6.63 4.13 -14.32
C ALA A 21 6.36 4.47 -15.80
N ARG A 22 6.75 5.65 -16.30
CA ARG A 22 6.64 6.05 -17.72
C ARG A 22 5.25 5.86 -18.33
N ASN A 23 4.22 6.07 -17.52
CA ASN A 23 2.83 5.82 -17.89
C ASN A 23 2.53 4.37 -18.33
N ASP A 24 3.36 3.40 -17.92
CA ASP A 24 3.19 1.97 -18.15
C ASP A 24 2.76 1.26 -16.84
N PRO A 25 1.48 0.84 -16.74
CA PRO A 25 0.98 0.11 -15.57
C PRO A 25 1.70 -1.22 -15.33
N ARG A 26 2.22 -1.88 -16.38
CA ARG A 26 2.94 -3.16 -16.23
C ARG A 26 4.30 -2.92 -15.59
N LEU A 27 5.02 -1.88 -16.01
CA LEU A 27 6.27 -1.47 -15.39
C LEU A 27 6.05 -1.08 -13.92
N PHE A 28 4.97 -0.37 -13.61
CA PHE A 28 4.58 -0.03 -12.23
C PHE A 28 4.46 -1.28 -11.36
N VAL A 29 3.68 -2.28 -11.80
CA VAL A 29 3.47 -3.52 -11.05
C VAL A 29 4.75 -4.35 -10.96
N LEU A 30 5.54 -4.41 -12.03
CA LEU A 30 6.80 -5.16 -12.08
C LEU A 30 7.80 -4.65 -11.04
N ILE A 31 7.97 -3.32 -10.94
CA ILE A 31 8.89 -2.72 -9.97
C ILE A 31 8.39 -2.96 -8.53
N HIS A 32 7.09 -2.84 -8.27
CA HIS A 32 6.54 -3.13 -6.93
C HIS A 32 6.75 -4.59 -6.53
N ARG A 33 6.57 -5.53 -7.47
CA ARG A 33 6.83 -6.94 -7.23
C ARG A 33 8.32 -7.18 -6.93
N GLN A 34 9.23 -6.56 -7.68
CA GLN A 34 10.66 -6.64 -7.40
C GLN A 34 11.02 -6.10 -6.01
N ALA A 35 10.41 -4.97 -5.60
CA ALA A 35 10.62 -4.41 -4.27
C ALA A 35 10.11 -5.34 -3.17
N LEU A 36 8.93 -5.96 -3.36
CA LEU A 36 8.35 -6.92 -2.43
C LEU A 36 9.24 -8.16 -2.23
N GLU A 37 9.85 -8.67 -3.29
CA GLU A 37 10.74 -9.84 -3.28
C GLU A 37 12.20 -9.48 -2.90
N SER A 38 12.47 -8.21 -2.56
CA SER A 38 13.82 -7.78 -2.17
C SER A 38 14.23 -8.38 -0.82
N GLU A 39 15.54 -8.48 -0.60
CA GLU A 39 16.09 -8.95 0.68
C GLU A 39 15.65 -8.06 1.85
N GLN A 40 15.64 -6.74 1.65
CA GLN A 40 15.22 -5.77 2.67
C GLN A 40 13.79 -6.02 3.14
N VAL A 41 12.86 -6.19 2.20
CA VAL A 41 11.46 -6.49 2.55
C VAL A 41 11.36 -7.88 3.15
N SER A 42 12.06 -8.88 2.60
CA SER A 42 12.05 -10.24 3.13
C SER A 42 12.48 -10.31 4.61
N GLN A 43 13.50 -9.53 5.01
CA GLN A 43 13.97 -9.46 6.40
C GLN A 43 13.00 -8.72 7.34
N MET A 44 12.21 -7.79 6.81
CA MET A 44 11.32 -6.93 7.61
C MET A 44 9.84 -7.32 7.56
N LEU A 45 9.43 -8.16 6.61
CA LEU A 45 8.02 -8.49 6.36
C LEU A 45 7.35 -9.12 7.59
N CYS A 46 8.09 -9.89 8.39
CA CYS A 46 7.61 -10.47 9.64
C CYS A 46 7.08 -9.41 10.62
N HIS A 47 7.68 -8.22 10.65
CA HIS A 47 7.19 -7.13 11.50
C HIS A 47 5.86 -6.55 11.03
N TRP A 48 5.62 -6.51 9.72
CA TRP A 48 4.31 -6.14 9.19
C TRP A 48 3.27 -7.22 9.49
N ILE A 49 3.64 -8.51 9.38
CA ILE A 49 2.78 -9.62 9.78
C ILE A 49 2.39 -9.51 11.25
N ASP A 50 3.32 -9.14 12.15
CA ASP A 50 3.03 -8.92 13.56
C ASP A 50 1.96 -7.85 13.79
N LEU A 51 1.94 -6.80 12.97
CA LEU A 51 0.95 -5.73 13.06
C LEU A 51 -0.43 -6.19 12.56
N VAL A 52 -0.47 -6.92 11.45
CA VAL A 52 -1.74 -7.25 10.79
C VAL A 52 -2.37 -8.52 11.35
N PHE A 53 -1.56 -9.53 11.67
CA PHE A 53 -2.03 -10.87 12.06
C PHE A 53 -1.41 -11.41 13.36
N GLY A 54 -0.28 -10.85 13.79
CA GLY A 54 0.47 -11.35 14.94
C GLY A 54 0.24 -10.58 16.24
N LEU A 55 1.26 -10.59 17.09
CA LEU A 55 1.17 -10.12 18.48
C LEU A 55 0.79 -8.65 18.62
N LYS A 56 1.15 -7.81 17.63
CA LYS A 56 0.93 -6.36 17.66
C LYS A 56 -0.42 -5.96 17.05
N GLN A 57 -1.30 -6.92 16.75
CA GLN A 57 -2.64 -6.64 16.23
C GLN A 57 -3.59 -6.06 17.29
N LYS A 58 -3.50 -6.51 18.56
CA LYS A 58 -4.43 -6.12 19.63
C LYS A 58 -3.73 -5.92 20.99
N GLY A 59 -4.48 -5.42 21.96
CA GLY A 59 -4.02 -5.25 23.35
C GLY A 59 -2.92 -4.21 23.50
N LYS A 60 -2.11 -4.33 24.57
CA LYS A 60 -1.05 -3.35 24.89
C LYS A 60 0.03 -3.26 23.80
N ALA A 61 0.36 -4.38 23.15
CA ALA A 61 1.33 -4.41 22.06
C ALA A 61 0.90 -3.57 20.86
N ALA A 62 -0.39 -3.58 20.51
CA ALA A 62 -0.95 -2.71 19.47
C ALA A 62 -0.90 -1.23 19.86
N ILE A 63 -1.16 -0.88 21.13
CA ILE A 63 -1.06 0.51 21.61
C ILE A 63 0.38 1.02 21.46
N HIS A 64 1.36 0.25 21.92
CA HIS A 64 2.78 0.63 21.81
C HIS A 64 3.24 0.72 20.34
N ALA A 65 2.66 -0.09 19.46
CA ALA A 65 2.95 -0.07 18.02
C ALA A 65 2.11 0.95 17.24
N ILE A 66 1.23 1.72 17.89
CA ILE A 66 0.30 2.67 17.26
C ILE A 66 -0.55 1.98 16.17
N ASN A 67 -1.08 0.80 16.50
CA ASN A 67 -1.79 -0.08 15.59
C ASN A 67 -3.19 -0.45 16.12
N VAL A 68 -3.89 0.51 16.74
CA VAL A 68 -5.25 0.33 17.26
C VAL A 68 -6.25 0.97 16.29
N PHE A 69 -7.30 0.22 15.94
CA PHE A 69 -8.36 0.68 15.04
C PHE A 69 -9.68 0.85 15.80
N HIS A 70 -10.60 1.64 15.25
CA HIS A 70 -11.95 1.74 15.80
C HIS A 70 -12.61 0.35 15.81
N PRO A 71 -13.26 -0.04 16.93
CA PRO A 71 -13.99 -1.31 16.97
C PRO A 71 -15.09 -1.30 15.91
N ALA A 72 -15.24 -2.45 15.24
CA ALA A 72 -16.28 -2.70 14.27
C ALA A 72 -17.64 -2.94 14.96
#